data_AF-A0A5B0G962-F1
#
_entry.id   AF-A0A5B0G962-F1
#
_cell.length_a   1.000
_cell.length_b   1.000
_cell.length_c   1.000
_cell.angle_alpha   90.00
_cell.angle_beta   90.00
_cell.angle_gamma   90.00
#
_symmetry.space_group_name_H-M   'P 1'
#
loop_
_entity.id
_entity.type
_entity.pdbx_description
1 polymer ?
#
loop_
_entity_poly.entity_id
_entity_poly.type
_entity_poly.pdbx_seq_one_letter_code
_entity_poly.pdbx_strand_id
1 'polypeptide(L)'
;MNYVNLIIAFAFLAAAIVNLIGPPAIRAEFAKWGYPGWFRVTVATVELVGSILLFAPGAQRLGALILLVLTLGILASFARSKEWMRMQYPLVLLFLLATNVAA
;
A
#
# COMPACT_ATOMS: atom_id res chain seq x y z
N MET A 1 -5.35 -17.52 -9.53
CA MET A 1 -5.26 -16.48 -8.47
C MET A 1 -6.33 -16.74 -7.45
N ASN A 2 -6.02 -16.62 -6.15
CA ASN A 2 -7.03 -16.70 -5.09
C ASN A 2 -7.75 -15.35 -4.94
N TYR A 3 -8.94 -15.35 -4.32
CA TYR A 3 -9.74 -14.13 -4.11
C TYR A 3 -9.00 -13.08 -3.27
N VAL A 4 -8.14 -13.51 -2.35
CA VAL A 4 -7.31 -12.63 -1.52
C VAL A 4 -6.36 -11.78 -2.38
N ASN A 5 -5.66 -12.38 -3.36
CA ASN A 5 -4.81 -11.63 -4.28
C ASN A 5 -5.58 -10.59 -5.08
N LEU A 6 -6.80 -10.90 -5.51
CA LEU A 6 -7.63 -9.94 -6.24
C LEU A 6 -7.98 -8.74 -5.36
N ILE A 7 -8.45 -8.99 -4.13
CA ILE A 7 -8.81 -7.92 -3.18
C ILE A 7 -7.61 -7.01 -2.90
N ILE A 8 -6.45 -7.61 -2.57
CA ILE A 8 -5.23 -6.87 -2.29
C ILE A 8 -4.78 -6.09 -3.53
N ALA A 9 -4.71 -6.75 -4.69
CA ALA A 9 -4.19 -6.13 -5.91
C ALA A 9 -5.04 -4.93 -6.33
N PHE A 10 -6.38 -5.03 -6.31
CA PHE A 10 -7.25 -3.91 -6.66
C PHE A 10 -7.21 -2.78 -5.62
N ALA A 11 -7.11 -3.11 -4.32
CA ALA A 11 -6.95 -2.11 -3.27
C ALA A 11 -5.67 -1.27 -3.48
N PHE A 12 -4.54 -1.93 -3.71
CA PHE A 12 -3.27 -1.23 -3.95
C PHE A 12 -3.20 -0.57 -5.32
N LEU A 13 -3.87 -1.11 -6.34
CA LEU A 13 -3.96 -0.44 -7.65
C LEU A 13 -4.74 0.88 -7.54
N ALA A 14 -5.85 0.89 -6.81
CA ALA A 14 -6.61 2.12 -6.54
C ALA A 14 -5.78 3.12 -5.73
N ALA A 15 -5.07 2.66 -4.69
CA ALA A 15 -4.16 3.48 -3.90
C ALA A 15 -3.04 4.08 -4.77
N ALA A 16 -2.42 3.27 -5.65
CA ALA A 16 -1.39 3.71 -6.57
C ALA A 16 -1.89 4.82 -7.50
N ILE A 17 -3.10 4.67 -8.06
CA ILE A 17 -3.70 5.70 -8.93
C ILE A 17 -3.92 7.00 -8.16
N VAL A 18 -4.50 6.94 -6.97
CA VAL A 18 -4.73 8.11 -6.11
C VAL A 18 -3.40 8.77 -5.73
N ASN A 19 -2.39 7.97 -5.39
CA ASN A 19 -1.05 8.42 -5.09
C ASN A 19 -0.29 8.88 -6.33
N LEU A 20 -0.68 8.55 -7.56
CA LEU A 20 -0.06 9.06 -8.78
C LEU A 20 -0.68 10.39 -9.23
N ILE A 21 -2.01 10.50 -9.18
CA ILE A 21 -2.75 11.75 -9.45
C ILE A 21 -2.39 12.82 -8.41
N GLY A 22 -2.46 12.44 -7.13
CA GLY A 22 -2.19 13.33 -6.00
C GLY A 22 -3.15 14.49 -5.93
N PRO A 23 -4.43 14.23 -5.60
CA PRO A 23 -5.35 15.29 -5.20
C PRO A 23 -4.76 16.14 -4.06
N PRO A 24 -5.21 17.40 -3.88
CA PRO A 24 -4.70 18.28 -2.84
C PRO A 24 -4.68 17.66 -1.43
N ALA A 25 -5.71 16.90 -1.07
CA ALA A 25 -5.79 16.19 0.21
C ALA A 25 -4.65 15.18 0.41
N ILE A 26 -4.31 14.41 -0.62
CA ILE A 26 -3.22 13.41 -0.56
C ILE A 26 -1.87 14.12 -0.45
N ARG A 27 -1.65 15.19 -1.22
CA ARG A 27 -0.40 15.98 -1.14
C ARG A 27 -0.23 16.59 0.26
N ALA A 28 -1.30 17.11 0.85
CA ALA A 28 -1.29 17.65 2.20
C ALA A 28 -0.95 16.57 3.24
N GLU A 29 -1.42 15.34 3.07
CA GLU A 29 -1.10 14.23 3.98
C GLU A 29 0.40 13.89 3.95
N PHE A 30 0.99 13.75 2.77
CA PHE A 30 2.43 13.49 2.64
C PHE A 30 3.28 14.64 3.22
N ALA A 31 2.85 15.89 2.99
CA ALA A 31 3.51 17.06 3.57
C ALA A 31 3.41 17.08 5.11
N LYS A 32 2.24 16.74 5.66
CA LYS A 32 2.01 16.61 7.11
C LYS A 32 2.89 15.54 7.74
N TRP A 33 3.14 14.44 7.04
CA TRP A 33 4.07 13.39 7.50
C TRP A 33 5.56 13.79 7.37
N GLY A 34 5.84 14.96 6.79
CA GLY A 34 7.20 15.47 6.58
C GLY A 34 7.91 14.81 5.39
N TYR A 35 7.17 14.13 4.51
CA TYR A 35 7.74 13.53 3.31
C TYR A 35 7.81 14.54 2.16
N PRO A 36 8.84 14.48 1.31
CA PRO A 36 8.92 15.33 0.14
C PRO A 36 7.84 14.93 -0.89
N GLY A 37 7.36 15.90 -1.68
CA GLY A 37 6.23 15.68 -2.59
C GLY A 37 6.44 14.59 -3.65
N TRP A 38 7.68 14.29 -4.01
CA TRP A 38 8.03 13.20 -4.94
C TRP A 38 7.86 11.80 -4.30
N PHE A 39 7.96 11.69 -2.98
CA PHE A 39 7.90 10.39 -2.28
C PHE A 39 6.55 9.69 -2.50
N ARG A 40 5.48 10.47 -2.62
CA ARG A 40 4.15 9.97 -3.01
C ARG A 40 4.19 9.18 -4.34
N VAL A 41 4.94 9.66 -5.33
CA VAL A 41 5.07 8.97 -6.64
C VAL A 41 5.90 7.69 -6.50
N THR A 42 6.92 7.70 -5.62
CA THR A 42 7.66 6.47 -5.28
C THR A 42 6.74 5.44 -4.64
N VAL A 43 5.93 5.82 -3.64
CA VAL A 43 4.92 4.95 -3.03
C VAL A 43 3.97 4.41 -4.09
N ALA A 44 3.40 5.27 -4.94
CA ALA A 44 2.50 4.85 -6.03
C ALA A 44 3.15 3.82 -6.96
N THR A 45 4.43 4.01 -7.30
CA THR A 45 5.17 3.10 -8.18
C THR A 45 5.35 1.73 -7.52
N VAL A 46 5.70 1.70 -6.23
CA VAL A 46 5.87 0.46 -5.48
C VAL A 46 4.53 -0.27 -5.29
N GLU A 47 3.45 0.45 -5.00
CA GLU A 47 2.09 -0.10 -4.92
C GLU A 47 1.64 -0.70 -6.28
N LEU A 48 1.92 -0.01 -7.37
CA LEU A 48 1.60 -0.46 -8.73
C LEU A 48 2.41 -1.72 -9.10
N VAL A 49 3.71 -1.72 -8.86
CA VAL A 49 4.57 -2.90 -9.13
C VAL A 49 4.13 -4.09 -8.28
N GLY A 50 3.95 -3.88 -6.97
CA GLY A 50 3.51 -4.94 -6.06
C GLY A 50 2.16 -5.53 -6.45
N SER A 51 1.18 -4.69 -6.82
CA SER A 51 -0.14 -5.15 -7.26
C SER A 51 -0.10 -5.89 -8.61
N ILE A 52 0.70 -5.44 -9.57
CA ILE A 52 0.90 -6.16 -10.85
C ILE A 52 1.54 -7.53 -10.62
N LEU A 53 2.54 -7.63 -9.73
CA LEU A 53 3.19 -8.89 -9.41
C LEU A 53 2.25 -9.93 -8.79
N LEU A 54 1.17 -9.51 -8.12
CA LEU A 54 0.13 -10.43 -7.62
C LEU A 54 -0.65 -11.13 -8.75
N PHE A 55 -0.68 -10.56 -9.96
CA PHE A 55 -1.25 -11.19 -11.14
C PHE A 55 -0.26 -12.10 -11.89
N ALA A 56 1.05 -11.89 -11.71
CA ALA A 56 2.09 -12.61 -12.44
C ALA A 56 2.35 -14.02 -11.85
N PRO A 57 2.17 -15.11 -12.61
CA PRO A 57 2.49 -16.47 -12.17
C PRO A 57 3.94 -16.61 -11.70
N GLY A 58 4.15 -17.09 -10.47
CA GLY A 58 5.47 -17.32 -9.88
C GLY A 58 6.07 -16.11 -9.16
N ALA A 59 5.50 -14.91 -9.32
CA ALA A 59 5.99 -13.69 -8.67
C ALA A 59 5.06 -13.14 -7.57
N GLN A 60 3.95 -13.83 -7.28
CA GLN A 60 2.93 -13.31 -6.35
C GLN A 60 3.46 -13.11 -4.93
N ARG A 61 4.28 -14.03 -4.42
CA ARG A 61 4.88 -13.89 -3.07
C ARG A 61 5.78 -12.66 -2.98
N LEU A 62 6.54 -12.36 -4.03
CA LEU A 62 7.36 -11.15 -4.08
C LEU A 62 6.49 -9.89 -4.06
N GLY A 63 5.42 -9.86 -4.87
CA GLY A 63 4.44 -8.77 -4.85
C GLY A 63 3.83 -8.55 -3.47
N ALA A 64 3.41 -9.63 -2.81
CA ALA A 64 2.84 -9.57 -1.46
C ALA A 64 3.85 -9.06 -0.42
N LEU A 65 5.12 -9.49 -0.48
CA LEU A 65 6.17 -9.01 0.43
C LEU A 65 6.45 -7.50 0.25
N ILE A 66 6.52 -7.03 -0.99
CA ILE A 66 6.71 -5.61 -1.30
C ILE A 66 5.57 -4.77 -0.69
N LEU A 67 4.33 -5.18 -0.93
CA LEU A 67 3.15 -4.50 -0.40
C LEU A 67 3.06 -4.58 1.13
N LEU A 68 3.51 -5.69 1.74
CA LEU A 68 3.57 -5.85 3.20
C LEU A 68 4.50 -4.82 3.83
N VAL A 69 5.73 -4.69 3.31
CA VAL A 69 6.71 -3.71 3.80
C VAL A 69 6.18 -2.28 3.63
N LEU A 70 5.56 -1.99 2.50
CA LEU A 70 4.96 -0.68 2.24
C LEU A 70 3.82 -0.37 3.23
N THR A 71 2.96 -1.37 3.52
CA THR A 71 1.86 -1.23 4.49
C THR A 71 2.37 -0.94 5.90
N LEU A 72 3.48 -1.56 6.30
CA LEU A 72 4.14 -1.24 7.58
C LEU A 72 4.63 0.22 7.61
N GLY A 73 5.16 0.73 6.50
CA GLY A 73 5.53 2.15 6.37
C GLY A 73 4.34 3.11 6.48
N ILE A 74 3.18 2.75 5.90
CA ILE A 74 1.93 3.51 6.06
C ILE A 74 1.50 3.54 7.53
N LEU A 75 1.49 2.38 8.19
CA LEU A 75 1.12 2.27 9.61
C LEU A 75 2.05 3.08 10.51
N ALA A 76 3.36 3.05 10.26
CA ALA A 76 4.34 3.87 10.96
C ALA A 76 4.06 5.37 10.78
N SER A 77 3.67 5.79 9.57
CA SER A 77 3.32 7.18 9.26
C SER A 77 2.08 7.62 10.04
N PHE A 78 1.02 6.79 10.06
CA PHE A 78 -0.18 7.05 10.87
C PHE A 78 0.09 7.04 12.38
N ALA A 79 0.98 6.17 12.86
CA ALA A 79 1.33 6.11 14.27
C ALA A 79 2.05 7.39 14.71
N ARG A 80 2.98 7.87 13.89
CA ARG A 80 3.70 9.13 14.13
C ARG A 80 2.77 10.34 14.14
N SER A 81 1.76 10.37 13.26
CA SER A 81 0.76 11.44 13.20
C SER A 81 -0.42 11.26 14.18
N LYS A 82 -0.44 10.18 14.98
CA LYS A 82 -1.48 9.82 15.96
C LYS A 82 -2.88 9.61 15.34
N GLU A 83 -2.91 9.06 14.13
CA GLU A 83 -4.14 8.86 13.35
C GLU A 83 -4.73 7.45 13.52
N TRP A 84 -4.94 7.05 14.78
CA TRP A 84 -5.29 5.66 15.14
C TRP A 84 -6.56 5.15 14.45
N MET A 85 -7.59 5.99 14.31
CA MET A 85 -8.84 5.61 13.65
C MET A 85 -8.68 5.32 12.15
N ARG A 86 -7.66 5.88 11.49
CA ARG A 86 -7.39 5.65 10.06
C ARG A 86 -6.62 4.35 9.81
N MET A 87 -6.09 3.72 10.86
CA MET A 87 -5.31 2.48 10.74
C MET A 87 -6.17 1.24 10.43
N GLN A 88 -7.49 1.29 10.62
CA GLN A 88 -8.38 0.16 10.37
C GLN A 88 -8.20 -0.45 8.97
N TYR A 89 -8.11 0.39 7.93
CA TYR A 89 -7.99 -0.07 6.56
C TYR A 89 -6.60 -0.68 6.25
N PRO A 90 -5.47 -0.02 6.56
CA PRO A 90 -4.15 -0.64 6.42
C PRO A 90 -3.96 -1.90 7.27
N LEU A 91 -4.58 -2.01 8.46
CA LEU A 91 -4.49 -3.21 9.29
C LEU A 91 -5.17 -4.42 8.65
N VAL A 92 -6.33 -4.22 8.00
CA VAL A 92 -6.98 -5.28 7.22
C VAL A 92 -6.09 -5.72 6.07
N LEU A 93 -5.49 -4.76 5.32
CA LEU A 93 -4.57 -5.09 4.24
C LEU A 93 -3.32 -5.82 4.75
N LEU A 94 -2.76 -5.40 5.89
CA LEU A 94 -1.63 -6.05 6.53
C LEU A 94 -1.95 -7.51 6.88
N PHE A 95 -3.12 -7.77 7.46
CA PHE A 95 -3.55 -9.12 7.81
C PHE A 95 -3.71 -10.01 6.56
N LEU A 96 -4.35 -9.49 5.52
CA LEU A 96 -4.53 -10.21 4.25
C LEU A 96 -3.17 -10.50 3.59
N LEU A 97 -2.25 -9.54 3.60
CA LEU A 97 -0.89 -9.71 3.07
C LEU A 97 -0.10 -10.74 3.89
N ALA A 98 -0.16 -10.69 5.22
CA ALA A 98 0.57 -11.60 6.09
C ALA A 98 0.11 -13.06 5.92
N THR A 99 -1.20 -13.29 5.81
CA THR A 99 -1.74 -14.63 5.55
C THR A 99 -1.43 -15.11 4.14
N ASN A 100 -1.33 -14.20 3.16
CA ASN A 100 -0.96 -14.53 1.79
C ASN A 100 0.51 -14.94 1.65
N VAL A 101 1.42 -14.19 2.30
CA VAL A 101 2.85 -14.48 2.29
C VAL A 101 3.16 -15.81 3.01
N ALA A 102 2.37 -16.16 4.03
CA ALA A 102 2.52 -17.40 4.79
C ALA A 102 1.96 -18.64 4.07
N ALA A 103 1.23 -18.48 2.96
CA ALA A 103 0.66 -19.55 2.15
C ALA A 103 1.58 -19.98 0.99
#